data_AF-A0A552LE57-F1
#
_entry.id   AF-A0A552LE57-F1
#
_cell.length_a   1.000
_cell.length_b   1.000
_cell.length_c   1.000
_cell.angle_alpha   90.00
_cell.angle_beta   90.00
_cell.angle_gamma   90.00
#
_symmetry.space_group_name_H-M   'P 1'
#
loop_
_entity.id
_entity.type
_entity.pdbx_description
1 polymer ?
#
loop_
_entity_poly.entity_id
_entity_poly.type
_entity_poly.pdbx_seq_one_letter_code
_entity_poly.pdbx_strand_id
1 'polypeptide(L)'
;MKNDDFEQILAEVAQRVISLPKGDRLLAALRQNQDYIALVDHQEIGKIEVIRADYGTAPQHLDGKAIATNFHDYLNQVIKPRIAKGEITDGSRPGDYDDRKARWSGAGITGNWRGENQVLCLEIGPTVYPDYLLDLRRDKTTALRLMLRGLVNYSDPYAYFSKTIGITVVPISQEGSVYIGERSPGVDNPGLLNFVAGLATFHERLENINFYVDIQQELKEEIGIDLEINAKNTQLIGIAGNPCSSENDLVFLTVTPYPDQHFETFSLIEHNRLVPLRTQNEVKRLLDFGLLPHDDQPQAIAYGSRMALEYLVNHHF
;
A
#
# COMPACT_ATOMS: atom_id res chain seq x y z
N MET A 1 25.75 -17.28 6.95
CA MET A 1 26.49 -17.12 5.69
C MET A 1 25.94 -15.89 5.01
N LYS A 2 26.79 -14.92 4.62
CA LYS A 2 26.32 -13.80 3.79
C LYS A 2 25.92 -14.36 2.43
N ASN A 3 24.80 -13.90 1.88
CA ASN A 3 24.41 -14.26 0.54
C ASN A 3 25.19 -13.36 -0.42
N ASP A 4 26.36 -13.81 -0.85
CA ASP A 4 27.29 -13.02 -1.68
C ASP A 4 26.63 -12.51 -2.97
N ASP A 5 25.66 -13.26 -3.50
CA ASP A 5 24.86 -12.88 -4.66
C ASP A 5 23.94 -11.69 -4.38
N PHE A 6 23.26 -11.68 -3.23
CA PHE A 6 22.41 -10.57 -2.81
C PHE A 6 23.21 -9.27 -2.67
N GLU A 7 24.35 -9.30 -1.97
CA GLU A 7 25.19 -8.12 -1.75
C GLU A 7 25.78 -7.57 -3.07
N GLN A 8 26.17 -8.47 -3.99
CA GLN A 8 26.66 -8.06 -5.30
C GLN A 8 25.57 -7.33 -6.11
N ILE A 9 24.37 -7.90 -6.19
CA ILE A 9 23.26 -7.29 -6.95
C ILE A 9 22.82 -5.99 -6.28
N LEU A 10 22.75 -5.95 -4.94
CA LEU A 10 22.42 -4.74 -4.20
C LEU A 10 23.41 -3.61 -4.50
N ALA A 11 24.70 -3.90 -4.64
CA ALA A 11 25.69 -2.90 -5.01
C ALA A 11 25.44 -2.32 -6.43
N GLU A 12 25.05 -3.15 -7.39
CA GLU A 12 24.70 -2.70 -8.75
C GLU A 12 23.40 -1.88 -8.76
N VAL A 13 22.38 -2.30 -8.02
CA VAL A 13 21.13 -1.54 -7.82
C VAL A 13 21.43 -0.19 -7.18
N ALA A 14 22.26 -0.16 -6.13
CA ALA A 14 22.62 1.04 -5.39
C ALA A 14 23.25 2.12 -6.30
N GLN A 15 24.14 1.72 -7.20
CA GLN A 15 24.80 2.65 -8.14
C GLN A 15 23.82 3.35 -9.07
N ARG A 16 22.70 2.69 -9.42
CA ARG A 16 21.71 3.22 -10.36
C ARG A 16 20.62 4.00 -9.65
N VAL A 17 20.10 3.45 -8.55
CA VAL A 17 18.97 4.01 -7.82
C VAL A 17 19.29 5.37 -7.21
N ILE A 18 20.53 5.62 -6.78
CA ILE A 18 20.92 6.90 -6.14
C ILE A 18 20.72 8.13 -7.05
N SER A 19 20.66 7.92 -8.37
CA SER A 19 20.40 9.00 -9.34
C SER A 19 18.92 9.34 -9.51
N LEU A 20 18.01 8.53 -8.96
CA LEU A 20 16.57 8.71 -9.05
C LEU A 20 16.06 9.59 -7.90
N PRO A 21 14.94 10.31 -8.10
CA PRO A 21 14.23 10.95 -6.99
C PRO A 21 13.93 9.96 -5.87
N LYS A 22 14.26 10.31 -4.63
CA LYS A 22 14.15 9.47 -3.42
C LYS A 22 14.97 8.16 -3.47
N GLY A 23 15.94 8.08 -4.38
CA GLY A 23 16.87 6.96 -4.54
C GLY A 23 17.60 6.56 -3.26
N ASP A 24 17.98 7.57 -2.49
CA ASP A 24 18.61 7.45 -1.19
C ASP A 24 17.73 6.70 -0.18
N ARG A 25 16.42 6.98 -0.15
CA ARG A 25 15.47 6.31 0.75
C ARG A 25 15.33 4.83 0.43
N LEU A 26 15.14 4.48 -0.84
CA LEU A 26 15.07 3.08 -1.26
C LEU A 26 16.37 2.34 -0.94
N LEU A 27 17.51 2.95 -1.23
CA LEU A 27 18.80 2.35 -0.93
C LEU A 27 19.00 2.11 0.57
N ALA A 28 18.61 3.07 1.42
CA ALA A 28 18.67 2.91 2.87
C ALA A 28 17.80 1.73 3.33
N ALA A 29 16.56 1.64 2.84
CA ALA A 29 15.64 0.58 3.19
C ALA A 29 16.14 -0.81 2.76
N LEU A 30 16.65 -0.93 1.53
CA LEU A 30 17.23 -2.19 1.03
C LEU A 30 18.46 -2.64 1.85
N ARG A 31 19.37 -1.71 2.19
CA ARG A 31 20.57 -2.02 3.01
C ARG A 31 20.24 -2.44 4.43
N GLN A 32 19.17 -1.88 4.99
CA GLN A 32 18.69 -2.20 6.34
C GLN A 32 17.72 -3.38 6.33
N ASN A 33 17.46 -3.97 5.17
CA ASN A 33 16.52 -5.07 4.99
C ASN A 33 15.09 -4.73 5.48
N GLN A 34 14.70 -3.46 5.39
CA GLN A 34 13.39 -2.96 5.79
C GLN A 34 12.30 -3.46 4.84
N ASP A 35 11.09 -3.61 5.38
CA ASP A 35 9.85 -3.93 4.69
C ASP A 35 8.98 -2.69 4.44
N TYR A 36 9.48 -1.50 4.79
CA TYR A 36 8.78 -0.24 4.72
C TYR A 36 9.68 0.88 4.17
N ILE A 37 9.07 1.77 3.38
CA ILE A 37 9.61 3.06 2.96
C ILE A 37 8.47 4.08 2.85
N ALA A 38 8.71 5.29 3.36
CA ALA A 38 7.86 6.44 3.09
C ALA A 38 8.15 6.99 1.69
N LEU A 39 7.22 6.73 0.76
CA LEU A 39 7.34 7.14 -0.65
C LEU A 39 6.99 8.62 -0.81
N VAL A 40 5.93 9.07 -0.13
CA VAL A 40 5.50 10.46 -0.09
C VAL A 40 5.07 10.82 1.32
N ASP A 41 5.76 11.77 1.97
CA ASP A 41 5.45 12.18 3.34
C ASP A 41 4.32 13.24 3.40
N HIS A 42 3.66 13.36 4.56
CA HIS A 42 2.63 14.38 4.81
C HIS A 42 3.09 15.81 4.48
N GLN A 43 4.39 16.10 4.68
CA GLN A 43 4.98 17.43 4.40
C GLN A 43 5.05 17.73 2.91
N GLU A 44 5.08 16.71 2.06
CA GLU A 44 5.21 16.83 0.60
C GLU A 44 3.86 17.07 -0.08
N ILE A 45 2.77 16.52 0.47
CA ILE A 45 1.41 16.65 -0.08
C ILE A 45 0.59 17.77 0.55
N GLY A 46 0.90 18.18 1.78
CA GLY A 46 0.09 19.12 2.53
C GLY A 46 -1.33 18.61 2.77
N LYS A 47 -2.30 19.52 2.89
CA LYS A 47 -3.71 19.16 3.08
C LYS A 47 -4.37 18.82 1.74
N ILE A 48 -4.64 17.53 1.52
CA ILE A 48 -5.36 17.03 0.34
C ILE A 48 -6.84 16.84 0.68
N GLU A 49 -7.72 17.33 -0.21
CA GLU A 49 -9.17 17.19 -0.12
C GLU A 49 -9.75 16.34 -1.26
N VAL A 50 -9.02 16.21 -2.37
CA VAL A 50 -9.45 15.43 -3.53
C VAL A 50 -8.28 14.62 -4.05
N ILE A 51 -8.52 13.34 -4.33
CA ILE A 51 -7.55 12.47 -5.00
C ILE A 51 -8.14 12.11 -6.37
N ARG A 52 -7.35 12.29 -7.43
CA ARG A 52 -7.73 12.01 -8.81
C ARG A 52 -6.76 11.02 -9.44
N ALA A 53 -7.27 10.24 -10.37
CA ALA A 53 -6.49 9.31 -11.17
C ALA A 53 -6.33 9.82 -12.61
N ASP A 54 -5.09 9.82 -13.10
CA ASP A 54 -4.74 10.10 -14.50
C ASP A 54 -4.27 8.81 -15.18
N TYR A 55 -4.46 8.71 -16.49
CA TYR A 55 -4.05 7.53 -17.26
C TYR A 55 -2.54 7.39 -17.30
N GLY A 56 -2.03 6.31 -16.69
CA GLY A 56 -0.63 5.94 -16.68
C GLY A 56 -0.33 4.68 -17.48
N THR A 57 0.74 4.00 -17.07
CA THR A 57 1.26 2.76 -17.66
C THR A 57 1.22 1.56 -16.70
N ALA A 58 0.95 0.40 -17.27
CA ALA A 58 0.98 -0.94 -16.71
C ALA A 58 2.43 -1.46 -16.52
N PRO A 59 2.63 -2.62 -15.85
CA PRO A 59 3.96 -3.20 -15.76
C PRO A 59 4.42 -3.82 -17.09
N GLN A 60 5.73 -3.95 -17.25
CA GLN A 60 6.36 -4.74 -18.30
C GLN A 60 6.24 -6.24 -17.99
N HIS A 61 6.26 -7.07 -19.04
CA HIS A 61 6.16 -8.51 -18.87
C HIS A 61 7.42 -9.11 -18.23
N LEU A 62 7.26 -10.10 -17.34
CA LEU A 62 8.37 -10.67 -16.55
C LEU A 62 9.43 -11.40 -17.38
N ASP A 63 9.07 -11.99 -18.53
CA ASP A 63 10.06 -12.56 -19.47
C ASP A 63 10.94 -11.46 -20.13
N GLY A 64 10.52 -10.20 -19.99
CA GLY A 64 11.07 -8.97 -20.50
C GLY A 64 11.09 -8.82 -22.02
N LYS A 65 10.18 -9.51 -22.70
CA LYS A 65 9.67 -9.01 -23.97
C LYS A 65 8.94 -7.70 -23.71
N ALA A 66 9.32 -6.67 -24.44
CA ALA A 66 8.61 -5.40 -24.38
C ALA A 66 7.17 -5.60 -24.83
N ILE A 67 6.23 -5.07 -24.03
CA ILE A 67 4.80 -5.07 -24.33
C ILE A 67 4.27 -3.63 -24.27
N ALA A 68 3.12 -3.40 -24.89
CA ALA A 68 2.45 -2.11 -24.79
C ALA A 68 1.93 -1.91 -23.36
N THR A 69 2.50 -0.94 -22.65
CA THR A 69 2.15 -0.65 -21.25
C THR A 69 1.19 0.53 -21.10
N ASN A 70 0.83 1.24 -22.17
CA ASN A 70 -0.21 2.26 -22.08
C ASN A 70 -1.52 1.66 -21.55
N PHE A 71 -2.22 2.37 -20.67
CA PHE A 71 -3.41 1.87 -19.95
C PHE A 71 -4.40 1.09 -20.83
N HIS A 72 -4.88 1.71 -21.92
CA HIS A 72 -5.92 1.10 -22.75
C HIS A 72 -5.37 -0.05 -23.61
N ASP A 73 -4.15 0.10 -24.12
CA ASP A 73 -3.50 -0.95 -24.89
C ASP A 73 -3.26 -2.19 -24.03
N TYR A 74 -2.75 -2.02 -22.81
CA TYR A 74 -2.50 -3.12 -21.88
C TYR A 74 -3.81 -3.80 -21.47
N LEU A 75 -4.86 -3.03 -21.18
CA LEU A 75 -6.18 -3.61 -20.89
C LEU A 75 -6.66 -4.50 -22.05
N ASN A 76 -6.54 -4.03 -23.29
CA ASN A 76 -7.05 -4.73 -24.45
C ASN A 76 -6.18 -5.91 -24.91
N GLN A 77 -4.85 -5.80 -24.75
CA GLN A 77 -3.90 -6.78 -25.28
C GLN A 77 -3.44 -7.80 -24.24
N VAL A 78 -3.55 -7.47 -22.95
CA VAL A 78 -3.09 -8.35 -21.85
C VAL A 78 -4.25 -8.78 -20.97
N ILE A 79 -4.98 -7.84 -20.35
CA ILE A 79 -5.98 -8.19 -19.33
C ILE A 79 -7.24 -8.82 -19.92
N LYS A 80 -7.88 -8.20 -20.92
CA LYS A 80 -9.10 -8.74 -21.54
C LYS A 80 -8.90 -10.13 -22.16
N PRO A 81 -7.76 -10.43 -22.81
CA PRO A 81 -7.46 -11.80 -23.23
C PRO A 81 -7.35 -12.80 -22.07
N ARG A 82 -6.76 -12.42 -20.92
CA ARG A 82 -6.70 -13.29 -19.73
C ARG A 82 -8.10 -13.55 -19.17
N ILE A 83 -8.97 -12.53 -19.12
CA ILE A 83 -10.39 -12.67 -18.72
C ILE A 83 -11.13 -13.63 -19.67
N ALA A 84 -10.98 -13.43 -20.98
CA ALA A 84 -11.65 -14.24 -22.00
C ALA A 84 -11.25 -15.73 -21.94
N LYS A 85 -10.01 -16.02 -21.49
CA LYS A 85 -9.51 -17.38 -21.26
C LYS A 85 -9.92 -17.96 -19.89
N GLY A 86 -10.50 -17.16 -19.01
CA GLY A 86 -10.84 -17.56 -17.64
C GLY A 86 -9.63 -17.67 -16.71
N GLU A 87 -8.52 -17.00 -17.03
CA GLU A 87 -7.31 -16.99 -16.19
C GLU A 87 -7.43 -16.02 -15.00
N ILE A 88 -8.27 -14.99 -15.15
CA ILE A 88 -8.63 -13.98 -14.16
C ILE A 88 -10.10 -13.60 -14.40
N THR A 89 -10.74 -12.95 -13.43
CA THR A 89 -12.11 -12.43 -13.58
C THR A 89 -12.17 -10.91 -13.47
N ASP A 90 -13.25 -10.32 -13.97
CA ASP A 90 -13.55 -8.88 -13.87
C ASP A 90 -14.71 -8.58 -12.89
N GLY A 91 -15.08 -9.56 -12.06
CA GLY A 91 -16.19 -9.45 -11.10
C GLY A 91 -17.58 -9.32 -11.73
N SER A 92 -17.71 -9.52 -13.05
CA SER A 92 -19.00 -9.35 -13.73
C SER A 92 -20.01 -10.48 -13.49
N ARG A 93 -19.56 -11.62 -12.94
CA ARG A 93 -20.43 -12.77 -12.63
C ARG A 93 -20.74 -12.85 -11.13
N PRO A 94 -21.93 -13.31 -10.74
CA PRO A 94 -22.27 -13.49 -9.33
C PRO A 94 -21.26 -14.39 -8.59
N GLY A 95 -20.67 -13.87 -7.52
CA GLY A 95 -19.70 -14.59 -6.69
C GLY A 95 -18.24 -14.48 -7.16
N ASP A 96 -17.98 -13.85 -8.31
CA ASP A 96 -16.62 -13.61 -8.79
C ASP A 96 -16.02 -12.35 -8.13
N TYR A 97 -14.74 -12.44 -7.78
CA TYR A 97 -13.94 -11.31 -7.31
C TYR A 97 -13.23 -10.63 -8.50
N ASP A 98 -13.31 -9.31 -8.62
CA ASP A 98 -12.59 -8.59 -9.68
C ASP A 98 -11.07 -8.66 -9.43
N ASP A 99 -10.37 -9.44 -10.24
CA ASP A 99 -8.92 -9.61 -10.14
C ASP A 99 -8.16 -8.39 -10.65
N ARG A 100 -8.79 -7.45 -11.35
CA ARG A 100 -8.11 -6.24 -11.82
C ARG A 100 -7.79 -5.34 -10.64
N LYS A 101 -6.65 -4.66 -10.73
CA LYS A 101 -6.11 -3.80 -9.67
C LYS A 101 -5.48 -2.54 -10.26
N ALA A 102 -5.46 -1.48 -9.47
CA ALA A 102 -4.79 -0.23 -9.81
C ALA A 102 -3.29 -0.32 -9.50
N ARG A 103 -2.44 -0.01 -10.49
CA ARG A 103 -0.99 0.13 -10.37
C ARG A 103 -0.63 1.59 -10.22
N TRP A 104 0.21 1.95 -9.25
CA TRP A 104 0.79 3.29 -9.22
C TRP A 104 1.86 3.41 -10.29
N SER A 105 1.56 4.18 -11.34
CA SER A 105 2.39 4.30 -12.51
C SER A 105 3.47 5.38 -12.36
N GLY A 106 4.42 5.40 -13.28
CA GLY A 106 5.51 6.36 -13.35
C GLY A 106 6.88 5.73 -13.07
N ALA A 107 7.91 6.34 -13.66
CA ALA A 107 9.28 5.87 -13.52
C ALA A 107 9.85 6.27 -12.15
N GLY A 108 10.72 5.42 -11.62
CA GLY A 108 11.39 5.65 -10.35
C GLY A 108 10.59 5.12 -9.16
N ILE A 109 10.94 5.59 -7.97
CA ILE A 109 10.49 4.97 -6.72
C ILE A 109 9.05 5.36 -6.42
N THR A 110 8.75 6.65 -6.49
CA THR A 110 7.48 7.25 -6.06
C THR A 110 6.42 7.31 -7.15
N GLY A 111 6.60 6.63 -8.30
CA GLY A 111 5.70 6.82 -9.44
C GLY A 111 5.55 8.29 -9.87
N ASN A 112 4.54 8.57 -10.69
CA ASN A 112 4.17 9.88 -11.16
C ASN A 112 2.96 10.38 -10.36
N TRP A 113 3.14 11.53 -9.73
CA TRP A 113 2.09 12.21 -9.00
C TRP A 113 2.34 13.72 -8.99
N ARG A 114 1.30 14.50 -8.73
CA ARG A 114 1.41 15.95 -8.50
C ARG A 114 0.36 16.41 -7.49
N GLY A 115 0.73 17.36 -6.65
CA GLY A 115 -0.18 18.05 -5.73
C GLY A 115 -0.36 19.50 -6.14
N GLU A 116 -1.59 19.95 -6.32
CA GLU A 116 -1.91 21.37 -6.56
C GLU A 116 -3.28 21.71 -5.99
N ASN A 117 -3.42 22.84 -5.29
CA ASN A 117 -4.71 23.34 -4.77
C ASN A 117 -5.51 22.28 -4.00
N GLN A 118 -4.84 21.54 -3.09
CA GLN A 118 -5.44 20.46 -2.29
C GLN A 118 -5.95 19.25 -3.10
N VAL A 119 -5.56 19.15 -4.38
CA VAL A 119 -5.82 18.01 -5.25
C VAL A 119 -4.53 17.21 -5.44
N LEU A 120 -4.57 15.92 -5.11
CA LEU A 120 -3.51 14.97 -5.44
C LEU A 120 -3.92 14.22 -6.71
N CYS A 121 -3.12 14.31 -7.77
CA CYS A 121 -3.28 13.49 -8.97
C CYS A 121 -2.24 12.37 -8.95
N LEU A 122 -2.69 11.13 -9.13
CA LEU A 122 -1.86 9.94 -9.28
C LEU A 122 -1.99 9.38 -10.70
N GLU A 123 -0.88 9.08 -11.36
CA GLU A 123 -0.96 8.30 -12.60
C GLU A 123 -1.18 6.82 -12.27
N ILE A 124 -2.23 6.24 -12.83
CA ILE A 124 -2.64 4.86 -12.54
C ILE A 124 -2.57 4.02 -13.83
N GLY A 125 -1.88 2.89 -13.73
CA GLY A 125 -1.88 1.81 -14.72
C GLY A 125 -2.80 0.68 -14.29
N PRO A 126 -3.14 -0.25 -15.20
CA PRO A 126 -3.81 -1.49 -14.83
C PRO A 126 -2.78 -2.56 -14.43
N THR A 127 -3.14 -3.39 -13.45
CA THR A 127 -2.47 -4.65 -13.09
C THR A 127 -3.52 -5.66 -12.63
N VAL A 128 -3.10 -6.84 -12.16
CA VAL A 128 -4.02 -7.87 -11.66
C VAL A 128 -3.51 -8.52 -10.37
N TYR A 129 -4.45 -9.04 -9.59
CA TYR A 129 -4.22 -9.65 -8.28
C TYR A 129 -3.24 -10.82 -8.30
N PRO A 130 -3.27 -11.74 -9.29
CA PRO A 130 -2.24 -12.79 -9.38
C PRO A 130 -0.82 -12.24 -9.52
N ASP A 131 -0.63 -11.13 -10.24
CA ASP A 131 0.68 -10.53 -10.47
C ASP A 131 1.16 -9.82 -9.17
N TYR A 132 0.24 -9.20 -8.42
CA TYR A 132 0.49 -8.71 -7.06
C TYR A 132 0.91 -9.82 -6.09
N LEU A 133 0.19 -10.96 -6.07
CA LEU A 133 0.57 -12.10 -5.23
C LEU A 133 1.95 -12.66 -5.57
N LEU A 134 2.34 -12.64 -6.85
CA LEU A 134 3.68 -13.01 -7.28
C LEU A 134 4.73 -12.05 -6.72
N ASP A 135 4.41 -10.75 -6.61
CA ASP A 135 5.31 -9.76 -6.03
C ASP A 135 5.54 -10.00 -4.53
N LEU A 136 4.48 -10.25 -3.77
CA LEU A 136 4.56 -10.54 -2.34
C LEU A 136 5.37 -11.81 -2.01
N ARG A 137 5.25 -12.84 -2.85
CA ARG A 137 5.92 -14.14 -2.63
C ARG A 137 7.34 -14.19 -3.15
N ARG A 138 7.78 -13.16 -3.89
CA ARG A 138 9.11 -13.12 -4.50
C ARG A 138 10.17 -12.94 -3.43
N ASP A 139 11.21 -13.76 -3.48
CA ASP A 139 12.35 -13.57 -2.60
C ASP A 139 13.10 -12.27 -2.94
N LYS A 140 13.75 -11.70 -1.91
CA LYS A 140 14.42 -10.40 -2.03
C LYS A 140 15.54 -10.38 -3.08
N THR A 141 16.24 -11.50 -3.31
CA THR A 141 17.32 -11.56 -4.30
C THR A 141 16.75 -11.50 -5.72
N THR A 142 15.69 -12.27 -5.99
CA THR A 142 14.99 -12.21 -7.28
C THR A 142 14.35 -10.84 -7.51
N ALA A 143 13.79 -10.22 -6.47
CA ALA A 143 13.29 -8.85 -6.54
C ALA A 143 14.39 -7.85 -6.94
N LEU A 144 15.57 -7.91 -6.31
CA LEU A 144 16.71 -7.05 -6.69
C LEU A 144 17.18 -7.26 -8.13
N ARG A 145 17.23 -8.52 -8.62
CA ARG A 145 17.55 -8.80 -10.02
C ARG A 145 16.54 -8.16 -10.97
N LEU A 146 15.26 -8.22 -10.61
CA LEU A 146 14.19 -7.62 -11.39
C LEU A 146 14.26 -6.10 -11.38
N MET A 147 14.59 -5.50 -10.23
CA MET A 147 14.85 -4.06 -10.13
C MET A 147 16.04 -3.63 -10.98
N LEU A 148 17.15 -4.35 -10.92
CA LEU A 148 18.33 -4.08 -11.74
C LEU A 148 17.97 -4.10 -13.23
N ARG A 149 17.19 -5.11 -13.66
CA ARG A 149 16.69 -5.20 -15.03
C ARG A 149 15.83 -3.99 -15.41
N GLY A 150 14.93 -3.57 -14.52
CA GLY A 150 14.07 -2.39 -14.73
C GLY A 150 14.89 -1.10 -14.86
N LEU A 151 15.88 -0.92 -13.99
CA LEU A 151 16.80 0.22 -14.02
C LEU A 151 17.64 0.27 -15.30
N VAL A 152 18.10 -0.88 -15.79
CA VAL A 152 18.90 -0.98 -17.03
C VAL A 152 18.05 -0.66 -18.26
N ASN A 153 16.83 -1.17 -18.35
CA ASN A 153 16.02 -1.09 -19.57
C ASN A 153 15.09 0.13 -19.62
N TYR A 154 14.65 0.63 -18.46
CA TYR A 154 13.58 1.63 -18.36
C TYR A 154 13.88 2.76 -17.37
N SER A 155 15.04 2.74 -16.70
CA SER A 155 15.36 3.68 -15.61
C SER A 155 14.31 3.68 -14.48
N ASP A 156 13.65 2.54 -14.29
CA ASP A 156 12.60 2.35 -13.29
C ASP A 156 12.82 1.00 -12.57
N PRO A 157 13.15 0.99 -11.26
CA PRO A 157 13.34 -0.25 -10.52
C PRO A 157 12.06 -1.10 -10.45
N TYR A 158 10.90 -0.50 -10.66
CA TYR A 158 9.63 -1.18 -10.53
C TYR A 158 8.90 -1.37 -11.87
N ALA A 159 9.64 -1.30 -12.98
CA ALA A 159 9.10 -1.44 -14.33
C ALA A 159 8.36 -2.77 -14.55
N TYR A 160 8.76 -3.83 -13.85
CA TYR A 160 8.21 -5.18 -13.97
C TYR A 160 7.29 -5.59 -12.82
N PHE A 161 7.01 -4.67 -11.90
CA PHE A 161 6.22 -4.95 -10.69
C PHE A 161 4.81 -4.39 -10.84
N SER A 162 3.86 -5.09 -10.23
CA SER A 162 2.45 -4.68 -10.20
C SER A 162 2.26 -3.30 -9.57
N LYS A 163 3.12 -2.91 -8.61
CA LYS A 163 3.00 -1.69 -7.79
C LYS A 163 1.56 -1.39 -7.39
N THR A 164 0.86 -2.40 -6.90
CA THR A 164 -0.56 -2.28 -6.58
C THR A 164 -0.79 -1.19 -5.54
N ILE A 165 -1.88 -0.44 -5.70
CA ILE A 165 -2.32 0.59 -4.76
C ILE A 165 -3.31 -0.02 -3.77
N GLY A 166 -3.00 0.13 -2.49
CA GLY A 166 -3.92 -0.10 -1.38
C GLY A 166 -4.25 1.20 -0.64
N ILE A 167 -5.10 1.05 0.35
CA ILE A 167 -5.40 2.07 1.37
C ILE A 167 -5.13 1.46 2.74
N THR A 168 -4.56 2.26 3.63
CA THR A 168 -4.52 1.98 5.08
C THR A 168 -5.23 3.14 5.76
N VAL A 169 -6.20 2.86 6.64
CA VAL A 169 -6.93 3.89 7.39
C VAL A 169 -6.86 3.65 8.88
N VAL A 170 -6.42 4.67 9.62
CA VAL A 170 -6.47 4.67 11.09
C VAL A 170 -7.80 5.26 11.53
N PRO A 171 -8.69 4.46 12.13
CA PRO A 171 -9.86 5.01 12.80
C PRO A 171 -9.46 5.64 14.14
N ILE A 172 -9.88 6.88 14.35
CA ILE A 172 -9.76 7.61 15.62
C ILE A 172 -11.16 7.63 16.26
N SER A 173 -11.28 7.16 17.50
CA SER A 173 -12.54 7.17 18.25
C SER A 173 -12.93 8.59 18.68
N GLN A 174 -14.16 8.74 19.19
CA GLN A 174 -14.65 9.99 19.75
C GLN A 174 -13.77 10.50 20.92
N GLU A 175 -13.18 9.59 21.70
CA GLU A 175 -12.28 9.88 22.81
C GLU A 175 -10.84 10.15 22.37
N GLY A 176 -10.51 9.93 21.10
CA GLY A 176 -9.17 10.14 20.54
C GLY A 176 -8.25 8.92 20.64
N SER A 177 -8.75 7.75 21.02
CA SER A 177 -7.99 6.49 20.92
C SER A 177 -7.88 6.06 19.46
N VAL A 178 -6.80 5.36 19.10
CA VAL A 178 -6.69 4.66 17.81
C VAL A 178 -6.66 3.16 18.02
N TYR A 179 -7.13 2.39 17.04
CA TYR A 179 -7.26 0.95 17.17
C TYR A 179 -6.52 0.23 16.06
N ILE A 180 -5.47 -0.51 16.42
CA ILE A 180 -4.74 -1.39 15.49
C ILE A 180 -5.25 -2.83 15.64
N GLY A 181 -5.49 -3.51 14.52
CA GLY A 181 -5.94 -4.88 14.49
C GLY A 181 -4.79 -5.88 14.43
N GLU A 182 -4.98 -7.04 15.06
CA GLU A 182 -4.15 -8.22 14.85
C GLU A 182 -4.87 -9.17 13.89
N ARG A 183 -4.26 -9.48 12.75
CA ARG A 183 -4.90 -10.29 11.70
C ARG A 183 -5.22 -11.72 12.18
N SER A 184 -6.42 -12.19 11.88
CA SER A 184 -6.93 -13.52 12.27
C SER A 184 -6.11 -14.67 11.66
N PRO A 185 -6.11 -15.87 12.29
CA PRO A 185 -5.43 -17.05 11.75
C PRO A 185 -5.91 -17.51 10.36
N GLY A 186 -7.14 -17.14 9.98
CA GLY A 186 -7.79 -17.54 8.72
C GLY A 186 -7.59 -16.60 7.54
N VAL A 187 -6.84 -15.51 7.71
CA VAL A 187 -6.57 -14.52 6.64
C VAL A 187 -5.08 -14.50 6.26
N ASP A 188 -4.75 -13.85 5.14
CA ASP A 188 -3.36 -13.68 4.71
C ASP A 188 -2.53 -12.95 5.77
N ASN A 189 -1.28 -13.38 5.99
CA ASN A 189 -0.35 -12.82 7.00
C ASN A 189 -0.94 -12.81 8.44
N PRO A 190 -1.27 -13.99 9.02
CA PRO A 190 -1.87 -14.07 10.35
C PRO A 190 -0.93 -13.53 11.44
N GLY A 191 -1.50 -12.82 12.42
CA GLY A 191 -0.76 -12.21 13.54
C GLY A 191 -0.01 -10.91 13.21
N LEU A 192 0.00 -10.48 11.94
CA LEU A 192 0.51 -9.18 11.53
C LEU A 192 -0.39 -8.07 12.09
N LEU A 193 0.22 -7.01 12.60
CA LEU A 193 -0.50 -5.84 13.08
C LEU A 193 -0.81 -4.90 11.92
N ASN A 194 -2.09 -4.61 11.74
CA ASN A 194 -2.55 -3.72 10.68
C ASN A 194 -3.73 -2.88 11.16
N PHE A 195 -3.75 -1.61 10.79
CA PHE A 195 -5.00 -0.86 10.74
C PHE A 195 -5.91 -1.41 9.64
N VAL A 196 -7.13 -0.88 9.56
CA VAL A 196 -8.08 -1.21 8.49
C VAL A 196 -7.42 -0.92 7.14
N ALA A 197 -7.43 -1.89 6.23
CA ALA A 197 -6.69 -1.78 4.99
C ALA A 197 -7.23 -2.70 3.90
N GLY A 198 -7.19 -2.20 2.67
CA GLY A 198 -7.67 -2.93 1.50
C GLY A 198 -6.95 -2.52 0.22
N LEU A 199 -7.16 -3.27 -0.85
CA LEU A 199 -6.67 -2.88 -2.18
C LEU A 199 -7.66 -1.92 -2.84
N ALA A 200 -7.15 -0.89 -3.51
CA ALA A 200 -8.01 0.08 -4.20
C ALA A 200 -8.84 -0.59 -5.30
N THR A 201 -10.12 -0.20 -5.39
CA THR A 201 -11.03 -0.74 -6.40
C THR A 201 -10.63 -0.26 -7.79
N PHE A 202 -10.51 -1.21 -8.73
CA PHE A 202 -10.15 -0.90 -10.11
C PHE A 202 -11.35 -0.45 -10.94
N HIS A 203 -11.17 0.59 -11.75
CA HIS A 203 -12.12 1.00 -12.77
C HIS A 203 -11.40 1.30 -14.10
N GLU A 204 -11.98 0.87 -15.23
CA GLU A 204 -11.45 1.22 -16.56
C GLU A 204 -11.59 2.73 -16.88
N ARG A 205 -12.59 3.38 -16.27
CA ARG A 205 -12.80 4.83 -16.28
C ARG A 205 -12.23 5.41 -15.00
N LEU A 206 -11.11 6.11 -15.10
CA LEU A 206 -10.33 6.54 -13.94
C LEU A 206 -11.05 7.59 -13.07
N GLU A 207 -11.99 8.32 -13.65
CA GLU A 207 -12.86 9.24 -12.92
C GLU A 207 -13.75 8.54 -11.88
N ASN A 208 -13.90 7.22 -11.97
CA ASN A 208 -14.66 6.42 -11.02
C ASN A 208 -13.80 5.84 -9.88
N ILE A 209 -12.46 5.93 -9.95
CA ILE A 209 -11.61 5.52 -8.83
C ILE A 209 -11.78 6.53 -7.71
N ASN A 210 -12.22 6.04 -6.55
CA ASN A 210 -12.48 6.88 -5.39
C ASN A 210 -12.01 6.21 -4.10
N PHE A 211 -10.82 6.60 -3.65
CA PHE A 211 -10.20 6.06 -2.44
C PHE A 211 -11.01 6.33 -1.16
N TYR A 212 -11.85 7.38 -1.12
CA TYR A 212 -12.73 7.60 0.03
C TYR A 212 -13.86 6.57 0.11
N VAL A 213 -14.33 6.07 -1.04
CA VAL A 213 -15.30 4.96 -1.09
C VAL A 213 -14.64 3.66 -0.65
N ASP A 214 -13.41 3.40 -1.09
CA ASP A 214 -12.64 2.23 -0.63
C ASP A 214 -12.47 2.27 0.90
N ILE A 215 -12.05 3.40 1.47
CA ILE A 215 -11.94 3.60 2.94
C ILE A 215 -13.28 3.33 3.64
N GLN A 216 -14.38 3.88 3.12
CA GLN A 216 -15.71 3.70 3.70
C GLN A 216 -16.12 2.22 3.72
N GLN A 217 -15.82 1.49 2.65
CA GLN A 217 -16.10 0.08 2.54
C GLN A 217 -15.30 -0.73 3.57
N GLU A 218 -13.98 -0.55 3.63
CA GLU A 218 -13.12 -1.31 4.55
C GLU A 218 -13.45 -1.02 6.03
N LEU A 219 -13.72 0.25 6.37
CA LEU A 219 -14.15 0.62 7.73
C LEU A 219 -15.46 -0.08 8.14
N LYS A 220 -16.39 -0.23 7.20
CA LYS A 220 -17.67 -0.88 7.45
C LYS A 220 -17.51 -2.39 7.56
N GLU A 221 -16.73 -3.00 6.66
CA GLU A 221 -16.56 -4.45 6.58
C GLU A 221 -15.71 -5.00 7.73
N GLU A 222 -14.59 -4.34 8.05
CA GLU A 222 -13.65 -4.86 9.05
C GLU A 222 -14.08 -4.55 10.49
N ILE A 223 -14.64 -3.37 10.74
CA ILE A 223 -14.88 -2.86 12.10
C ILE A 223 -16.25 -2.18 12.29
N GLY A 224 -17.16 -2.28 11.33
CA GLY A 224 -18.55 -1.86 11.49
C GLY A 224 -18.79 -0.36 11.56
N ILE A 225 -17.87 0.45 11.05
CA ILE A 225 -18.02 1.90 11.01
C ILE A 225 -18.72 2.29 9.70
N ASP A 226 -20.00 2.64 9.81
CA ASP A 226 -20.82 3.10 8.69
C ASP A 226 -20.85 4.64 8.69
N LEU A 227 -19.83 5.24 8.07
CA LEU A 227 -19.60 6.68 8.04
C LEU A 227 -19.40 7.15 6.60
N GLU A 228 -20.02 8.27 6.21
CA GLU A 228 -19.68 8.93 4.95
C GLU A 228 -18.28 9.54 5.04
N ILE A 229 -17.35 9.00 4.25
CA ILE A 229 -15.95 9.40 4.27
C ILE A 229 -15.72 10.57 3.30
N ASN A 230 -15.03 11.61 3.78
CA ASN A 230 -14.68 12.80 3.00
C ASN A 230 -13.51 13.57 3.60
N ALA A 231 -13.08 14.64 2.93
CA ALA A 231 -11.94 15.46 3.36
C ALA A 231 -12.10 16.20 4.70
N LYS A 232 -13.30 16.25 5.29
CA LYS A 232 -13.52 16.90 6.60
C LYS A 232 -13.24 15.98 7.78
N ASN A 233 -13.48 14.68 7.61
CA ASN A 233 -13.26 13.67 8.65
C ASN A 233 -12.07 12.75 8.34
N THR A 234 -11.54 12.78 7.12
CA THR A 234 -10.44 11.93 6.69
C THR A 234 -9.31 12.73 6.05
N GLN A 235 -8.09 12.50 6.53
CA GLN A 235 -6.87 13.16 6.08
C GLN A 235 -5.91 12.13 5.47
N LEU A 236 -5.42 12.39 4.26
CA LEU A 236 -4.27 11.68 3.70
C LEU A 236 -2.99 12.15 4.41
N ILE A 237 -2.23 11.23 4.99
CA ILE A 237 -0.96 11.51 5.69
C ILE A 237 0.27 11.04 4.91
N GLY A 238 0.07 10.38 3.77
CA GLY A 238 1.11 10.12 2.79
C GLY A 238 0.93 8.80 2.07
N ILE A 239 2.02 8.32 1.45
CA ILE A 239 2.04 7.06 0.70
C ILE A 239 3.22 6.22 1.21
N ALA A 240 2.91 5.05 1.74
CA ALA A 240 3.88 4.06 2.18
C ALA A 240 4.10 3.02 1.07
N GLY A 241 5.22 2.32 1.08
CA GLY A 241 5.35 1.10 0.29
C GLY A 241 6.39 0.13 0.81
N ASN A 242 6.45 -1.02 0.15
CA ASN A 242 7.42 -2.06 0.44
C ASN A 242 8.62 -1.96 -0.54
N PRO A 243 9.86 -1.84 -0.04
CA PRO A 243 11.04 -1.71 -0.89
C PRO A 243 11.21 -2.85 -1.92
N CYS A 244 10.84 -4.08 -1.55
CA CYS A 244 11.14 -5.30 -2.33
C CYS A 244 9.98 -5.75 -3.21
N SER A 245 8.75 -5.73 -2.70
CA SER A 245 7.56 -6.20 -3.42
C SER A 245 6.79 -5.05 -4.08
N SER A 246 7.09 -3.80 -3.73
CA SER A 246 6.63 -2.57 -4.39
C SER A 246 5.14 -2.25 -4.29
N GLU A 247 4.36 -3.01 -3.53
CA GLU A 247 3.03 -2.56 -3.13
C GLU A 247 3.10 -1.28 -2.31
N ASN A 248 2.04 -0.48 -2.41
CA ASN A 248 2.00 0.87 -1.85
C ASN A 248 0.61 1.16 -1.31
N ASP A 249 0.56 1.85 -0.17
CA ASP A 249 -0.70 2.24 0.47
C ASP A 249 -0.78 3.75 0.55
N LEU A 250 -1.93 4.30 0.14
CA LEU A 250 -2.32 5.63 0.59
C LEU A 250 -2.74 5.52 2.06
N VAL A 251 -2.09 6.26 2.94
CA VAL A 251 -2.28 6.15 4.38
C VAL A 251 -3.13 7.31 4.88
N PHE A 252 -4.21 7.01 5.58
CA PHE A 252 -5.21 7.97 6.03
C PHE A 252 -5.42 7.92 7.54
N LEU A 253 -5.80 9.06 8.11
CA LEU A 253 -6.43 9.15 9.43
C LEU A 253 -7.90 9.51 9.25
N THR A 254 -8.79 8.84 9.95
CA THR A 254 -10.23 9.12 9.93
C THR A 254 -10.74 9.35 11.34
N VAL A 255 -11.26 10.54 11.62
CA VAL A 255 -11.98 10.84 12.86
C VAL A 255 -13.39 10.30 12.76
N THR A 256 -13.76 9.44 13.69
CA THR A 256 -15.04 8.75 13.71
C THR A 256 -15.92 9.29 14.84
N PRO A 257 -17.26 9.27 14.70
CA PRO A 257 -18.17 9.60 15.80
C PRO A 257 -18.37 8.44 16.78
N TYR A 258 -17.68 7.30 16.59
CA TYR A 258 -17.89 6.09 17.38
C TYR A 258 -17.04 6.13 18.66
N PRO A 259 -17.62 5.78 19.82
CA PRO A 259 -16.88 5.75 21.08
C PRO A 259 -15.96 4.53 21.14
N ASP A 260 -14.95 4.56 22.02
CA ASP A 260 -14.06 3.44 22.33
C ASP A 260 -14.82 2.11 22.52
N GLN A 261 -15.98 2.16 23.19
CA GLN A 261 -16.83 0.99 23.44
C GLN A 261 -17.24 0.23 22.17
N HIS A 262 -17.43 0.93 21.03
CA HIS A 262 -17.76 0.29 19.76
C HIS A 262 -16.64 -0.65 19.33
N PHE A 263 -15.40 -0.15 19.33
CA PHE A 263 -14.22 -0.90 18.91
C PHE A 263 -13.91 -2.08 19.84
N GLU A 264 -14.22 -1.95 21.13
CA GLU A 264 -13.99 -3.01 22.13
C GLU A 264 -15.00 -4.17 22.05
N THR A 265 -16.17 -3.94 21.42
CA THR A 265 -17.29 -4.90 21.44
C THR A 265 -17.73 -5.39 20.07
N PHE A 266 -17.24 -4.76 18.99
CA PHE A 266 -17.61 -5.15 17.63
C PHE A 266 -17.11 -6.58 17.30
N SER A 267 -17.95 -7.32 16.57
CA SER A 267 -17.61 -8.67 16.12
C SER A 267 -16.73 -8.60 14.87
N LEU A 268 -15.45 -8.90 15.05
CA LEU A 268 -14.46 -8.82 13.98
C LEU A 268 -14.52 -10.04 13.05
N ILE A 269 -14.29 -9.82 11.76
CA ILE A 269 -14.20 -10.86 10.73
C ILE A 269 -12.73 -11.10 10.35
N GLU A 270 -12.00 -10.03 10.03
CA GLU A 270 -10.60 -10.10 9.58
C GLU A 270 -9.57 -10.11 10.70
N HIS A 271 -9.91 -9.50 11.84
CA HIS A 271 -9.00 -9.33 12.98
C HIS A 271 -9.37 -10.27 14.12
N ASN A 272 -8.37 -10.81 14.79
CA ASN A 272 -8.51 -11.60 16.01
C ASN A 272 -8.92 -10.71 17.19
N ARG A 273 -8.34 -9.50 17.24
CA ARG A 273 -8.66 -8.45 18.22
C ARG A 273 -8.29 -7.08 17.66
N LEU A 274 -8.92 -6.04 18.19
CA LEU A 274 -8.45 -4.67 18.08
C LEU A 274 -7.77 -4.27 19.39
N VAL A 275 -6.65 -3.57 19.29
CA VAL A 275 -5.88 -3.10 20.45
C VAL A 275 -5.83 -1.57 20.44
N PRO A 276 -6.33 -0.92 21.52
CA PRO A 276 -6.30 0.53 21.61
C PRO A 276 -4.87 1.03 21.87
N LEU A 277 -4.46 2.04 21.13
CA LEU A 277 -3.28 2.86 21.42
C LEU A 277 -3.79 4.24 21.83
N ARG A 278 -3.48 4.64 23.06
CA ARG A 278 -4.06 5.82 23.72
C ARG A 278 -3.01 6.89 24.01
N THR A 279 -1.73 6.54 23.93
CA THR A 279 -0.63 7.43 24.28
C THR A 279 0.52 7.36 23.28
N GLN A 280 1.28 8.46 23.21
CA GLN A 280 2.52 8.52 22.43
C GLN A 280 3.52 7.40 22.80
N ASN A 281 3.58 7.04 24.09
CA ASN A 281 4.52 6.04 24.59
C ASN A 281 4.16 4.61 24.13
N GLU A 282 2.87 4.28 24.07
CA GLU A 282 2.41 2.99 23.54
C GLU A 282 2.78 2.85 22.06
N VAL A 283 2.59 3.91 21.27
CA VAL A 283 2.96 3.91 19.85
C VAL A 283 4.46 3.80 19.65
N LYS A 284 5.28 4.55 20.41
CA LYS A 284 6.74 4.43 20.37
C LYS A 284 7.21 3.02 20.73
N ARG A 285 6.66 2.44 21.79
CA ARG A 285 6.99 1.06 22.21
C ARG A 285 6.64 0.04 21.13
N LEU A 286 5.53 0.22 20.44
CA LEU A 286 5.14 -0.62 19.30
C LEU A 286 6.11 -0.46 18.12
N LEU A 287 6.46 0.77 17.75
CA LEU A 287 7.39 1.03 16.63
C LEU A 287 8.80 0.48 16.88
N ASP A 288 9.32 0.67 18.10
CA ASP A 288 10.70 0.35 18.48
C ASP A 288 10.88 -1.14 18.78
N PHE A 289 9.88 -1.78 19.39
CA PHE A 289 10.01 -3.14 19.93
C PHE A 289 8.96 -4.13 19.40
N GLY A 290 7.99 -3.69 18.61
CA GLY A 290 6.88 -4.52 18.16
C GLY A 290 5.90 -4.91 19.28
N LEU A 291 5.91 -4.22 20.42
CA LEU A 291 5.16 -4.60 21.61
C LEU A 291 3.87 -3.78 21.75
N LEU A 292 2.73 -4.47 21.70
CA LEU A 292 1.44 -3.91 22.04
C LEU A 292 1.32 -3.58 23.55
N PRO A 293 0.36 -2.71 23.93
CA PRO A 293 0.00 -2.51 25.32
C PRO A 293 -0.31 -3.85 26.01
N HIS A 294 0.27 -4.05 27.20
CA HIS A 294 0.11 -5.26 28.03
C HIS A 294 0.65 -6.59 27.49
N ASP A 295 1.20 -6.59 26.27
CA ASP A 295 1.82 -7.79 25.69
C ASP A 295 3.34 -7.83 25.94
N ASP A 296 3.88 -9.04 25.92
CA ASP A 296 5.31 -9.35 26.10
C ASP A 296 5.99 -9.94 24.85
N GLN A 297 5.21 -10.34 23.84
CA GLN A 297 5.72 -10.87 22.57
C GLN A 297 5.72 -9.80 21.48
N PRO A 298 6.86 -9.60 20.78
CA PRO A 298 6.92 -8.72 19.61
C PRO A 298 6.06 -9.24 18.45
N GLN A 299 5.42 -8.32 17.75
CA GLN A 299 4.66 -8.59 16.52
C GLN A 299 5.15 -7.68 15.39
N ALA A 300 5.09 -8.21 14.16
CA ALA A 300 5.37 -7.44 12.97
C ALA A 300 4.23 -6.45 12.66
N ILE A 301 4.57 -5.33 12.04
CA ILE A 301 3.63 -4.26 11.69
C ILE A 301 3.62 -4.14 10.17
N ALA A 302 2.44 -4.11 9.55
CA ALA A 302 2.31 -3.86 8.13
C ALA A 302 2.90 -2.49 7.76
N TYR A 303 3.50 -2.37 6.56
CA TYR A 303 4.24 -1.16 6.17
C TYR A 303 3.38 0.12 6.17
N GLY A 304 2.13 0.05 5.70
CA GLY A 304 1.20 1.19 5.71
C GLY A 304 0.86 1.62 7.14
N SER A 305 0.67 0.64 8.01
CA SER A 305 0.44 0.87 9.44
C SER A 305 1.66 1.45 10.15
N ARG A 306 2.88 1.04 9.78
CA ARG A 306 4.12 1.63 10.32
C ARG A 306 4.20 3.13 10.02
N MET A 307 3.91 3.56 8.80
CA MET A 307 3.85 4.98 8.45
C MET A 307 2.83 5.74 9.32
N ALA A 308 1.65 5.15 9.51
CA ALA A 308 0.61 5.77 10.30
C ALA A 308 1.03 5.94 11.76
N LEU A 309 1.65 4.93 12.37
CA LEU A 309 2.19 5.00 13.73
C LEU A 309 3.28 6.08 13.84
N GLU A 310 4.20 6.16 12.88
CA GLU A 310 5.25 7.21 12.84
C GLU A 310 4.65 8.62 12.81
N TYR A 311 3.54 8.81 12.06
CA TYR A 311 2.80 10.07 12.05
C TYR A 311 2.12 10.35 13.40
N LEU A 312 1.40 9.37 13.94
CA LEU A 312 0.64 9.51 15.19
C LEU A 312 1.52 9.95 16.36
N VAL A 313 2.76 9.45 16.45
CA VAL A 313 3.73 9.84 17.48
C VAL A 313 3.92 11.36 17.54
N ASN A 314 3.92 12.03 16.40
CA ASN A 314 4.31 13.44 16.31
C ASN A 314 3.11 14.41 16.21
N HIS A 315 1.93 13.89 15.86
CA HIS A 315 0.82 14.74 15.40
C HIS A 315 -0.54 14.44 16.02
N HIS A 316 -0.70 13.37 16.80
CA HIS A 316 -1.99 12.99 17.37
C HIS A 316 -2.01 13.03 18.91
N PHE A 317 -1.01 12.41 19.55
CA PHE A 317 -0.91 12.30 21.01
C PHE A 317 -0.18 13.46 21.68
#